data_AF-X1VMW0-F1
#
_entry.id   AF-X1VMW0-F1
#
_cell.length_a   1.000
_cell.length_b   1.000
_cell.length_c   1.000
_cell.angle_alpha   90.00
_cell.angle_beta   90.00
_cell.angle_gamma   90.00
#
_symmetry.space_group_name_H-M   'P 1'
#
loop_
_entity.id
_entity.type
_entity.pdbx_description
1 polymer ?
#
loop_
_entity_poly.entity_id
_entity_poly.type
_entity_poly.pdbx_seq_one_letter_code
_entity_poly.pdbx_strand_id
1 'polypeptide(L)'
;SNNAVGYFVSYYDFYQPEAYMPKTDTYIEKEVTINDEIDRLRLAATTALMQRPDTVIVASVSCIYGLGSPEDYRRMLLYLRTGEAISRAEILRRLVDMQYTRNDVDFCRGTFRVRGDVIDIFPAYGQSPLRVELFGDDVDRIDELHPVTGETRRRLQEVHIYAAKHFVTPQHRVKQAIASIREELAERLA
;
A
#
# COMPACT_ATOMS: atom_id res chain seq x y z
N SER A 1 -16.69 0.89 -23.76
CA SER A 1 -15.40 0.43 -23.19
C SER A 1 -14.74 1.64 -22.55
N ASN A 2 -14.47 1.62 -21.25
CA ASN A 2 -13.82 2.75 -20.57
C ASN A 2 -12.41 2.32 -20.16
N ASN A 3 -11.38 2.88 -20.80
CA ASN A 3 -9.98 2.62 -20.47
C ASN A 3 -9.68 3.08 -19.04
N ALA A 4 -8.70 2.46 -18.38
CA ALA A 4 -8.23 2.96 -17.09
C ALA A 4 -7.28 4.14 -17.31
N VAL A 5 -7.68 5.33 -16.89
CA VAL A 5 -6.83 6.53 -16.92
C VAL A 5 -6.32 6.82 -15.52
N GLY A 6 -5.00 6.82 -15.34
CA GLY A 6 -4.33 7.07 -14.06
C GLY A 6 -3.45 8.30 -14.07
N TYR A 7 -3.07 8.77 -12.87
CA TYR A 7 -2.23 9.95 -12.68
C TYR A 7 -1.01 9.60 -11.82
N PHE A 8 0.18 10.00 -12.26
CA PHE A 8 1.42 9.67 -11.57
C PHE A 8 2.39 10.87 -11.52
N VAL A 9 2.23 11.68 -10.48
CA VAL A 9 3.06 12.86 -10.22
C VAL A 9 3.68 12.83 -8.83
N SER A 10 4.55 13.78 -8.50
CA SER A 10 5.05 13.93 -7.13
C SER A 10 3.88 14.06 -6.15
N TYR A 11 3.89 13.26 -5.09
CA TYR A 11 2.90 13.34 -4.01
C TYR A 11 3.30 14.31 -2.90
N TYR A 12 4.39 15.07 -3.09
CA TYR A 12 4.80 16.10 -2.13
C TYR A 12 4.15 17.44 -2.48
N ASP A 13 3.36 17.99 -1.56
CA ASP A 13 2.90 19.39 -1.62
C ASP A 13 4.06 20.34 -1.28
N PHE A 14 4.94 19.92 -0.38
CA PHE A 14 6.19 20.59 -0.05
C PHE A 14 7.32 19.57 0.06
N TYR A 15 8.50 19.90 -0.49
CA TYR A 15 9.68 19.05 -0.44
C TYR A 15 10.94 19.90 -0.30
N GLN A 16 11.60 19.75 0.85
CA GLN A 16 12.96 20.22 1.11
C GLN A 16 13.88 19.01 1.20
N PRO A 17 14.89 18.87 0.30
CA PRO A 17 15.86 17.80 0.40
C PRO A 17 16.80 18.01 1.60
N GLU A 18 17.32 16.90 2.11
CA GLU A 18 18.45 16.93 3.03
C GLU A 18 19.69 17.44 2.29
N ALA A 19 20.39 18.41 2.88
CA ALA A 19 21.58 19.01 2.28
C ALA A 19 22.54 19.55 3.32
N TYR A 20 23.83 19.54 2.99
CA TYR A 20 24.86 20.22 3.78
C TYR A 20 25.48 21.34 2.94
N MET A 21 25.55 22.55 3.52
CA MET A 21 26.14 23.75 2.91
C MET A 21 27.50 24.06 3.54
N PRO A 22 28.64 23.70 2.89
CA PRO A 22 29.96 23.85 3.50
C PRO A 22 30.36 25.31 3.77
N LYS A 23 29.89 26.24 2.93
CA LYS A 23 30.26 27.67 3.03
C LYS A 23 29.78 28.31 4.34
N THR A 24 28.64 27.86 4.86
CA THR A 24 28.00 28.40 6.05
C THR A 24 27.97 27.38 7.19
N ASP A 25 28.63 26.23 7.00
CA ASP A 25 28.59 25.08 7.90
C ASP A 25 27.17 24.75 8.37
N THR A 26 26.22 24.70 7.43
CA THR A 26 24.79 24.55 7.74
C THR A 26 24.28 23.21 7.24
N TYR A 27 23.67 22.45 8.15
CA TYR A 27 22.89 21.28 7.81
C TYR A 27 21.41 21.66 7.63
N ILE A 28 20.82 21.25 6.52
CA ILE A 28 19.42 21.43 6.19
C ILE A 28 18.77 20.06 6.28
N GLU A 29 17.90 19.88 7.28
CA GLU A 29 17.12 18.66 7.43
C GLU A 29 16.08 18.52 6.33
N LYS A 30 15.77 17.26 5.99
CA LYS A 30 14.67 16.94 5.10
C LYS A 30 13.35 17.31 5.76
N GLU A 31 12.54 18.09 5.05
CA GLU A 31 11.17 18.41 5.44
C GLU A 31 10.23 18.13 4.27
N VAL A 32 9.12 17.43 4.53
CA VAL A 32 8.18 17.03 3.48
C VAL A 32 6.74 17.09 3.97
N THR A 33 5.85 17.48 3.07
CA THR A 33 4.39 17.39 3.26
C THR A 33 3.82 16.54 2.15
N ILE A 34 3.05 15.51 2.52
CA ILE A 34 2.48 14.53 1.59
C ILE A 34 1.02 14.88 1.30
N ASN A 35 0.64 14.75 0.04
CA ASN A 35 -0.73 14.84 -0.44
C ASN A 35 -1.34 13.43 -0.58
N ASP A 36 -2.25 13.08 0.32
CA ASP A 36 -2.87 11.75 0.38
C ASP A 36 -3.65 11.40 -0.89
N GLU A 37 -4.23 12.38 -1.58
CA GLU A 37 -5.01 12.13 -2.79
C GLU A 37 -4.09 11.82 -3.97
N ILE A 38 -2.95 12.51 -4.08
CA ILE A 38 -1.95 12.20 -5.11
C ILE A 38 -1.29 10.85 -4.83
N ASP A 39 -0.98 10.51 -3.58
CA ASP A 39 -0.43 9.20 -3.23
C ASP A 39 -1.42 8.06 -3.59
N ARG A 40 -2.70 8.23 -3.25
CA ARG A 40 -3.78 7.32 -3.68
C ARG A 40 -3.82 7.17 -5.20
N LEU A 41 -3.74 8.26 -5.95
CA LEU A 41 -3.75 8.22 -7.43
C LEU A 41 -2.54 7.47 -7.99
N ARG A 42 -1.35 7.63 -7.40
CA ARG A 42 -0.15 6.88 -7.79
C ARG A 42 -0.30 5.39 -7.52
N LEU A 43 -0.82 5.01 -6.36
CA LEU A 43 -1.09 3.61 -6.03
C LEU A 43 -2.16 3.01 -6.96
N ALA A 44 -3.20 3.78 -7.28
CA ALA A 44 -4.23 3.38 -8.25
C ALA A 44 -3.64 3.19 -9.67
N ALA A 45 -2.77 4.09 -10.11
CA ALA A 45 -2.08 4.00 -11.40
C ALA A 45 -1.24 2.72 -11.51
N THR A 46 -0.38 2.45 -10.51
CA THR A 46 0.44 1.23 -10.51
C THR A 46 -0.39 -0.03 -10.38
N THR A 47 -1.48 0.00 -9.62
CA THR A 47 -2.39 -1.15 -9.48
C THR A 47 -3.14 -1.44 -10.77
N ALA A 48 -3.61 -0.42 -11.48
CA ALA A 48 -4.28 -0.56 -12.77
C ALA A 48 -3.39 -1.25 -13.82
N LEU A 49 -2.10 -0.86 -13.88
CA LEU A 49 -1.10 -1.51 -14.75
C LEU A 49 -0.92 -3.01 -14.46
N MET A 50 -1.16 -3.44 -13.22
CA MET A 50 -1.07 -4.87 -12.85
C MET A 50 -2.35 -5.65 -13.15
N GLN A 51 -3.49 -4.98 -13.23
CA GLN A 51 -4.81 -5.63 -13.39
C GLN A 51 -5.24 -5.74 -14.84
N ARG A 52 -4.88 -4.76 -15.69
CA ARG A 52 -5.41 -4.71 -17.06
C ARG A 52 -4.46 -4.02 -18.05
N PRO A 53 -4.41 -4.49 -19.31
CA PRO A 53 -3.52 -3.95 -20.34
C PRO A 53 -3.98 -2.59 -20.90
N ASP A 54 -5.26 -2.25 -20.81
CA ASP A 54 -5.84 -1.01 -21.36
C ASP A 54 -5.79 0.15 -20.34
N THR A 55 -4.58 0.41 -19.86
CA THR A 55 -4.26 1.47 -18.88
C THR A 55 -3.40 2.56 -19.53
N VAL A 56 -3.80 3.83 -19.35
CA VAL A 56 -3.03 5.01 -19.77
C VAL A 56 -2.70 5.84 -18.53
N ILE A 57 -1.41 6.13 -18.32
CA ILE A 57 -0.95 6.92 -17.17
C ILE A 57 -0.44 8.28 -17.65
N VAL A 58 -1.02 9.36 -17.14
CA VAL A 58 -0.48 10.72 -17.30
C VAL A 58 0.53 10.94 -16.17
N ALA A 59 1.79 11.16 -16.52
CA ALA A 59 2.88 11.24 -15.56
C ALA A 59 3.77 12.48 -15.71
N SER A 60 4.34 12.92 -14.60
CA SER A 60 5.46 13.87 -14.58
C SER A 60 6.80 13.12 -14.61
N VAL A 61 7.92 13.85 -14.54
CA VAL A 61 9.26 13.28 -14.33
C VAL A 61 9.35 12.36 -13.10
N SER A 62 8.36 12.36 -12.20
CA SER A 62 8.29 11.36 -11.13
C SER A 62 8.34 9.91 -11.64
N CYS A 63 7.98 9.63 -12.91
CA CYS A 63 8.00 8.27 -13.46
C CYS A 63 9.41 7.68 -13.66
N ILE A 64 10.46 8.51 -13.63
CA ILE A 64 11.85 8.06 -13.71
C ILE A 64 12.52 7.92 -12.33
N TYR A 65 11.81 8.26 -11.24
CA TYR A 65 12.29 8.04 -9.88
C TYR A 65 12.01 6.61 -9.42
N GLY A 66 12.84 6.12 -8.51
CA GLY A 66 12.74 4.75 -7.99
C GLY A 66 11.37 4.43 -7.41
N LEU A 67 10.93 3.19 -7.65
CA LEU A 67 9.79 2.54 -7.01
C LEU A 67 10.26 1.17 -6.52
N GLY A 68 9.49 0.55 -5.62
CA GLY A 68 9.72 -0.85 -5.26
C GLY A 68 9.61 -1.78 -6.47
N SER A 69 10.20 -2.97 -6.34
CA SER A 69 10.17 -3.98 -7.40
C SER A 69 8.73 -4.33 -7.79
N PRO A 70 8.37 -4.24 -9.09
CA PRO A 70 7.05 -4.68 -9.57
C PRO A 70 6.76 -6.14 -9.24
N GLU A 71 7.78 -7.00 -9.24
CA GLU A 71 7.62 -8.40 -8.88
C GLU A 71 7.27 -8.58 -7.41
N ASP A 72 7.94 -7.85 -6.52
CA ASP A 72 7.62 -7.91 -5.09
C ASP A 72 6.20 -7.41 -4.86
N TYR A 73 5.85 -6.26 -5.44
CA TYR A 73 4.53 -5.68 -5.34
C TYR A 73 3.42 -6.65 -5.81
N ARG A 74 3.65 -7.41 -6.88
CA ARG A 74 2.75 -8.49 -7.31
C ARG A 74 2.74 -9.67 -6.32
N ARG A 75 3.90 -10.14 -5.85
CA ARG A 75 3.99 -11.30 -4.95
C ARG A 75 3.31 -11.06 -3.60
N MET A 76 3.21 -9.81 -3.17
CA MET A 76 2.58 -9.44 -1.90
C MET A 76 1.06 -9.23 -2.01
N LEU A 77 0.44 -9.44 -3.18
CA LEU A 77 -1.01 -9.33 -3.30
C LEU A 77 -1.72 -10.33 -2.38
N LEU A 78 -2.71 -9.87 -1.63
CA LEU A 78 -3.63 -10.71 -0.89
C LEU A 78 -4.85 -10.98 -1.76
N TYR A 79 -5.01 -12.24 -2.18
CA TYR A 79 -6.19 -12.71 -2.89
C TYR A 79 -7.12 -13.38 -1.89
N LEU A 80 -8.40 -13.02 -1.95
CA LEU A 80 -9.46 -13.59 -1.14
C LEU A 80 -10.62 -13.96 -2.05
N ARG A 81 -11.19 -15.14 -1.85
CA ARG A 81 -12.35 -15.63 -2.59
C ARG A 81 -13.30 -16.33 -1.65
N THR A 82 -14.60 -16.12 -1.88
CA THR A 82 -15.66 -16.77 -1.10
C THR A 82 -15.53 -18.30 -1.21
N GLY A 83 -15.58 -18.98 -0.07
CA GLY A 83 -15.42 -20.43 0.06
C GLY A 83 -13.97 -20.92 0.15
N GLU A 84 -12.97 -20.05 0.07
CA GLU A 84 -11.57 -20.44 0.28
C GLU A 84 -11.19 -20.39 1.76
N ALA A 85 -10.39 -21.39 2.17
CA ALA A 85 -9.85 -21.51 3.50
C ALA A 85 -8.65 -20.56 3.69
N ILE A 86 -8.79 -19.60 4.59
CA ILE A 86 -7.72 -18.74 5.08
C ILE A 86 -8.09 -18.23 6.48
N SER A 87 -7.19 -18.48 7.44
CA SER A 87 -7.44 -18.05 8.81
C SER A 87 -7.45 -16.54 8.95
N ARG A 88 -8.23 -16.04 9.90
CA ARG A 88 -8.23 -14.62 10.27
C ARG A 88 -6.83 -14.12 10.56
N ALA A 89 -6.06 -14.87 11.36
CA ALA A 89 -4.70 -14.50 11.74
C ALA A 89 -3.77 -14.34 10.52
N GLU A 90 -3.93 -15.19 9.51
CA GLU A 90 -3.18 -15.09 8.27
C GLU A 90 -3.53 -13.84 7.48
N ILE A 91 -4.82 -13.53 7.32
CA ILE A 91 -5.26 -12.28 6.65
C ILE A 91 -4.61 -11.07 7.33
N LEU A 92 -4.72 -10.96 8.66
CA LEU A 92 -4.19 -9.82 9.40
C LEU A 92 -2.67 -9.70 9.26
N ARG A 93 -1.95 -10.82 9.36
CA ARG A 93 -0.49 -10.84 9.17
C ARG A 93 -0.12 -10.35 7.76
N ARG A 94 -0.81 -10.84 6.73
CA ARG A 94 -0.56 -10.43 5.34
C ARG A 94 -0.85 -8.94 5.12
N LEU A 95 -1.92 -8.41 5.69
CA LEU A 95 -2.23 -6.97 5.64
C LEU A 95 -1.12 -6.12 6.26
N VAL A 96 -0.58 -6.54 7.41
CA VAL A 96 0.56 -5.87 8.05
C VAL A 96 1.83 -5.95 7.20
N ASP A 97 2.14 -7.13 6.65
CA ASP A 97 3.28 -7.32 5.73
C ASP A 97 3.15 -6.40 4.49
N MET A 98 1.91 -6.16 4.05
CA MET A 98 1.52 -5.25 2.97
C MET A 98 1.43 -3.77 3.38
N GLN A 99 1.93 -3.40 4.57
CA GLN A 99 1.96 -2.02 5.10
C GLN A 99 0.60 -1.41 5.44
N TYR A 100 -0.45 -2.22 5.62
CA TYR A 100 -1.71 -1.72 6.19
C TYR A 100 -1.59 -1.57 7.70
N THR A 101 -2.23 -0.55 8.25
CA THR A 101 -2.26 -0.30 9.69
C THR A 101 -3.58 -0.72 10.29
N ARG A 102 -3.56 -1.41 11.43
CA ARG A 102 -4.80 -1.68 12.17
C ARG A 102 -5.29 -0.39 12.84
N ASN A 103 -6.51 0.02 12.54
CA ASN A 103 -7.15 1.17 13.18
C ASN A 103 -8.64 0.91 13.40
N ASP A 104 -9.01 0.52 14.63
CA ASP A 104 -10.39 0.20 14.99
C ASP A 104 -11.24 1.46 15.25
N VAL A 105 -10.61 2.64 15.39
CA VAL A 105 -11.26 3.92 15.70
C VAL A 105 -11.49 4.75 14.44
N ASP A 106 -10.41 5.07 13.72
CA ASP A 106 -10.47 5.89 12.52
C ASP A 106 -10.22 5.03 11.28
N PHE A 107 -11.29 4.77 10.52
CA PHE A 107 -11.27 3.87 9.39
C PHE A 107 -11.08 4.63 8.08
N CYS A 108 -9.82 4.77 7.68
CA CYS A 108 -9.39 5.50 6.49
C CYS A 108 -8.54 4.62 5.55
N ARG A 109 -8.16 5.14 4.38
CA ARG A 109 -7.37 4.41 3.38
C ARG A 109 -6.06 3.87 3.97
N GLY A 110 -5.66 2.67 3.55
CA GLY A 110 -4.45 2.01 4.05
C GLY A 110 -4.61 1.42 5.46
N THR A 111 -5.83 1.36 6.00
CA THR A 111 -6.13 0.75 7.29
C THR A 111 -7.04 -0.46 7.19
N PHE A 112 -7.06 -1.27 8.24
CA PHE A 112 -8.06 -2.29 8.46
C PHE A 112 -8.53 -2.30 9.92
N ARG A 113 -9.70 -2.86 10.18
CA ARG A 113 -10.25 -3.05 11.52
C ARG A 113 -10.95 -4.40 11.65
N VAL A 114 -11.09 -4.86 12.89
CA VAL A 114 -11.59 -6.23 13.15
C VAL A 114 -12.70 -6.21 14.19
N ARG A 115 -13.83 -6.85 13.86
CA ARG A 115 -14.99 -7.01 14.76
C ARG A 115 -15.49 -8.45 14.70
N GLY A 116 -15.08 -9.26 15.68
CA GLY A 116 -15.33 -10.70 15.66
C GLY A 116 -14.68 -11.34 14.44
N ASP A 117 -15.51 -11.98 13.62
CA ASP A 117 -15.12 -12.65 12.37
C ASP A 117 -15.21 -11.74 11.14
N VAL A 118 -15.49 -10.44 11.35
CA VAL A 118 -15.54 -9.43 10.30
C VAL A 118 -14.25 -8.63 10.26
N ILE A 119 -13.66 -8.54 9.08
CA ILE A 119 -12.50 -7.71 8.77
C ILE A 119 -12.92 -6.66 7.75
N ASP A 120 -12.95 -5.39 8.17
CA ASP A 120 -13.11 -4.27 7.22
C ASP A 120 -11.71 -3.80 6.79
N ILE A 121 -11.48 -3.68 5.49
CA ILE A 121 -10.19 -3.28 4.89
C ILE A 121 -10.45 -2.08 3.99
N PHE A 122 -9.69 -0.99 4.12
CA PHE A 122 -9.78 0.14 3.20
C PHE A 122 -8.54 0.16 2.29
N PRO A 123 -8.63 -0.32 1.04
CA PRO A 123 -7.49 -0.34 0.13
C PRO A 123 -6.88 1.06 -0.06
N ALA A 124 -5.56 1.17 0.01
CA ALA A 124 -4.87 2.46 -0.05
C ALA A 124 -5.07 3.20 -1.39
N TYR A 125 -5.27 2.45 -2.49
CA TYR A 125 -5.59 2.96 -3.83
C TYR A 125 -7.10 3.15 -4.07
N GLY A 126 -7.93 2.51 -3.26
CA GLY A 126 -9.37 2.39 -3.48
C GLY A 126 -10.17 3.59 -3.00
N GLN A 127 -11.41 3.69 -3.47
CA GLN A 127 -12.40 4.65 -2.97
C GLN A 127 -13.45 4.01 -2.05
N SER A 128 -13.59 2.69 -2.12
CA SER A 128 -14.55 1.94 -1.33
C SER A 128 -13.82 0.96 -0.41
N PRO A 129 -14.24 0.85 0.85
CA PRO A 129 -13.79 -0.23 1.71
C PRO A 129 -14.35 -1.59 1.29
N LEU A 130 -13.67 -2.63 1.74
CA LEU A 130 -14.07 -4.02 1.61
C LEU A 130 -14.43 -4.55 2.99
N ARG A 131 -15.45 -5.41 3.06
CA ARG A 131 -15.78 -6.22 4.23
C ARG A 131 -15.56 -7.67 3.87
N VAL A 132 -14.79 -8.37 4.69
CA VAL A 132 -14.56 -9.80 4.61
C VAL A 132 -15.11 -10.43 5.88
N GLU A 133 -16.10 -11.29 5.74
CA GLU A 133 -16.67 -12.05 6.85
C GLU A 133 -16.19 -13.49 6.74
N LEU A 134 -15.77 -14.04 7.87
CA LEU A 134 -15.28 -15.41 7.98
C LEU A 134 -16.28 -16.28 8.71
N PHE A 135 -16.28 -17.57 8.37
CA PHE A 135 -16.93 -18.61 9.16
C PHE A 135 -15.86 -19.63 9.56
N GLY A 136 -15.34 -19.49 10.78
CA GLY A 136 -14.14 -20.21 11.18
C GLY A 136 -12.93 -19.74 10.38
N ASP A 137 -12.34 -20.64 9.60
CA ASP A 137 -11.18 -20.37 8.74
C ASP A 137 -11.55 -20.28 7.25
N ASP A 138 -12.84 -20.13 6.91
CA ASP A 138 -13.30 -19.96 5.53
C ASP A 138 -13.85 -18.55 5.28
N VAL A 139 -13.61 -18.01 4.09
CA VAL A 139 -14.23 -16.74 3.67
C VAL A 139 -15.70 -16.98 3.33
N ASP A 140 -16.61 -16.49 4.17
CA ASP A 140 -18.06 -16.62 3.97
C ASP A 140 -18.63 -15.54 3.04
N ARG A 141 -18.14 -14.30 3.18
CA ARG A 141 -18.66 -13.17 2.42
C ARG A 141 -17.61 -12.10 2.15
N ILE A 142 -17.64 -11.56 0.94
CA ILE A 142 -16.90 -10.35 0.57
C ILE A 142 -17.88 -9.30 0.04
N ASP A 143 -17.89 -8.11 0.64
CA ASP A 143 -18.72 -6.98 0.23
C ASP A 143 -17.86 -5.74 -0.04
N GLU A 144 -18.24 -4.96 -1.06
CA GLU A 144 -17.78 -3.58 -1.20
C GLU A 144 -18.74 -2.66 -0.47
N LEU A 145 -18.21 -1.78 0.39
CA LEU A 145 -18.98 -0.87 1.22
C LEU A 145 -18.97 0.56 0.66
N HIS A 146 -19.99 1.34 1.02
CA HIS A 146 -19.95 2.78 0.87
C HIS A 146 -18.95 3.39 1.87
N PRO A 147 -17.99 4.24 1.45
CA PRO A 147 -16.94 4.79 2.33
C PRO A 147 -17.42 5.71 3.46
N VAL A 148 -18.71 6.06 3.48
CA VAL A 148 -19.29 7.06 4.41
C VAL A 148 -20.40 6.42 5.22
N THR A 149 -21.40 5.84 4.54
CA THR A 149 -22.52 5.18 5.22
C THR A 149 -22.17 3.80 5.76
N GLY A 150 -21.14 3.14 5.21
CA GLY A 150 -20.79 1.76 5.56
C GLY A 150 -21.76 0.71 5.02
N GLU A 151 -22.77 1.12 4.24
CA GLU A 151 -23.73 0.21 3.62
C GLU A 151 -23.09 -0.64 2.53
N THR A 152 -23.61 -1.85 2.34
CA THR A 152 -23.15 -2.74 1.26
C THR A 152 -23.59 -2.17 -0.09
N ARG A 153 -22.62 -1.87 -0.96
CA ARG A 153 -22.87 -1.44 -2.34
C ARG A 153 -23.04 -2.63 -3.27
N ARG A 154 -22.16 -3.63 -3.15
CA ARG A 154 -22.24 -4.89 -3.92
C ARG A 154 -21.52 -6.03 -3.22
N ARG A 155 -22.01 -7.24 -3.46
CA ARG A 155 -21.34 -8.50 -3.11
C ARG A 155 -20.27 -8.82 -4.16
N LEU A 156 -19.10 -9.26 -3.71
CA LEU A 156 -18.00 -9.72 -4.54
C LEU A 156 -17.79 -11.22 -4.34
N GLN A 157 -17.40 -11.93 -5.40
CA GLN A 157 -17.00 -13.35 -5.30
C GLN A 157 -15.54 -13.47 -4.85
N GLU A 158 -14.69 -12.55 -5.31
CA GLU A 158 -13.26 -12.50 -5.05
C GLU A 158 -12.75 -11.06 -5.05
N VAL A 159 -11.58 -10.84 -4.45
CA VAL A 159 -10.89 -9.56 -4.46
C VAL A 159 -9.37 -9.74 -4.42
N HIS A 160 -8.66 -8.84 -5.10
CA HIS A 160 -7.21 -8.67 -5.01
C HIS A 160 -6.90 -7.39 -4.25
N ILE A 161 -6.22 -7.53 -3.11
CA ILE A 161 -5.76 -6.42 -2.29
C ILE A 161 -4.27 -6.25 -2.56
N TYR A 162 -3.85 -5.05 -2.97
CA TYR A 162 -2.45 -4.69 -3.20
C TYR A 162 -1.87 -3.95 -2.00
N ALA A 163 -0.55 -3.91 -1.91
CA ALA A 163 0.12 -3.29 -0.77
C ALA A 163 -0.19 -1.80 -0.65
N ALA A 164 -0.20 -1.29 0.58
CA ALA A 164 -0.57 0.09 0.88
C ALA A 164 0.50 1.12 0.48
N LYS A 165 1.71 0.67 0.12
CA LYS A 165 2.84 1.50 -0.29
C LYS A 165 3.56 0.89 -1.48
N HIS A 166 4.26 1.70 -2.28
CA HIS A 166 5.09 1.20 -3.39
C HIS A 166 6.38 0.53 -2.93
N PHE A 167 6.95 0.97 -1.81
CA PHE A 167 8.18 0.39 -1.25
C PHE A 167 7.81 -0.59 -0.17
N VAL A 168 7.78 -1.86 -0.55
CA VAL A 168 7.53 -2.94 0.39
C VAL A 168 8.58 -4.00 0.13
N THR A 169 9.28 -4.38 1.19
CA THR A 169 10.44 -5.26 1.13
C THR A 169 10.21 -6.45 2.05
N PRO A 170 10.40 -7.69 1.57
CA PRO A 170 10.27 -8.87 2.40
C PRO A 170 11.20 -8.81 3.63
N GLN A 171 10.73 -9.28 4.78
CA GLN A 171 11.48 -9.20 6.04
C GLN A 171 12.89 -9.82 5.98
N HIS A 172 13.08 -10.89 5.19
CA HIS A 172 14.41 -11.52 5.05
C HIS A 172 15.42 -10.57 4.38
N ARG A 173 15.01 -9.78 3.38
CA ARG A 173 15.89 -8.79 2.74
C ARG A 173 16.21 -7.63 3.67
N VAL A 174 15.24 -7.19 4.48
CA VAL A 174 15.48 -6.15 5.50
C VAL A 174 16.57 -6.61 6.47
N LYS A 175 16.51 -7.86 6.95
CA LYS A 175 17.54 -8.41 7.86
C LYS A 175 18.93 -8.47 7.21
N GLN A 176 19.01 -8.90 5.96
CA GLN A 176 20.27 -8.92 5.20
C GLN A 176 20.83 -7.51 4.99
N ALA A 177 19.98 -6.55 4.62
CA ALA A 177 20.39 -5.15 4.43
C ALA A 177 20.93 -4.52 5.72
N ILE A 178 20.32 -4.80 6.88
CA ILE A 178 20.83 -4.30 8.16
C ILE A 178 22.24 -4.84 8.44
N ALA A 179 22.52 -6.11 8.14
CA ALA A 179 23.85 -6.69 8.31
C ALA A 179 24.88 -5.99 7.39
N SER A 180 24.58 -5.85 6.10
CA SER A 180 25.49 -5.21 5.15
C SER A 180 25.74 -3.73 5.47
N ILE A 181 24.72 -2.99 5.92
CA ILE A 181 24.86 -1.58 6.34
C ILE A 181 25.80 -1.46 7.55
N ARG A 182 25.75 -2.41 8.49
CA ARG A 182 26.66 -2.41 9.65
C ARG A 182 28.10 -2.74 9.26
N GLU A 183 28.29 -3.64 8.29
CA GLU A 183 29.60 -3.95 7.73
C GLU A 183 30.20 -2.72 7.02
N GLU A 184 29.45 -2.07 6.12
CA GLU A 184 29.90 -0.84 5.45
C GLU A 184 30.21 0.28 6.45
N LEU A 185 29.41 0.44 7.50
CA LEU A 185 29.67 1.43 8.54
C LEU A 185 31.00 1.16 9.26
N ALA A 186 31.29 -0.10 9.58
CA ALA A 186 32.54 -0.47 10.23
C ALA A 186 33.75 -0.18 9.32
N GLU A 187 33.63 -0.43 8.01
CA GLU A 187 34.66 -0.10 7.03
C GLU A 187 34.91 1.42 6.91
N ARG A 188 33.86 2.25 6.97
CA ARG A 188 34.00 3.71 6.89
C ARG A 188 34.59 4.36 8.15
N LEU A 189 34.53 3.69 9.30
CA LEU A 189 35.05 4.19 10.58
C LEU A 189 36.47 3.71 10.91
N ALA A 190 36.98 2.73 10.16
CA ALA A 190 38.34 2.19 10.31
C ALA A 190 39.39 3.11 9.67
#